data_AF-A0A857VCD0-F1
#
_entry.id   AF-A0A857VCD0-F1
#
_cell.length_a   1.000
_cell.length_b   1.000
_cell.length_c   1.000
_cell.angle_alpha   90.00
_cell.angle_beta   90.00
_cell.angle_gamma   90.00
#
_symmetry.space_group_name_H-M   'P 1'
#
loop_
_entity.id
_entity.type
_entity.pdbx_description
1 polymer ?
#
loop_
_entity_poly.entity_id
_entity_poly.type
_entity_poly.pdbx_seq_one_letter_code
_entity_poly.pdbx_strand_id
1 'polypeptide(L)' 'MRKEQILNIIGWIGTAMVLAGYGLYTFGIIPDVMVYHYLNLIGSVGVIAISSYRHAWQPVVINSFMAFFALVAIIRSLL' A
#
# COMPACT_ATOMS: atom_id res chain seq x y z
N MET A 1 0.94 -17.99 -16.54
CA MET A 1 1.43 -16.59 -16.65
C MET A 1 2.88 -16.54 -16.18
N ARG A 2 3.72 -15.67 -16.75
CA ARG A 2 5.10 -15.48 -16.23
C ARG A 2 5.05 -14.81 -14.86
N LYS A 3 6.00 -15.15 -13.97
CA LYS A 3 6.11 -14.58 -12.61
C LYS A 3 6.05 -13.05 -12.61
N GLU A 4 6.77 -12.42 -13.54
CA GLU A 4 6.76 -10.96 -13.70
C GLU A 4 5.37 -10.39 -13.99
N GLN A 5 4.56 -11.05 -14.83
CA GLN A 5 3.23 -10.57 -15.18
C GLN A 5 2.30 -10.55 -13.96
N ILE A 6 2.38 -11.60 -13.13
CA ILE A 6 1.61 -11.68 -11.88
C ILE A 6 2.04 -10.56 -10.93
N LEU A 7 3.35 -10.38 -10.73
CA LEU A 7 3.86 -9.30 -9.88
C LEU A 7 3.51 -7.91 -10.42
N ASN A 8 3.51 -7.71 -11.74
CA ASN A 8 3.13 -6.44 -12.34
C ASN A 8 1.65 -6.11 -12.07
N ILE A 9 0.76 -7.10 -12.16
CA ILE A 9 -0.66 -6.93 -11.81
C ILE A 9 -0.81 -6.62 -10.32
N ILE A 10 -0.16 -7.38 -9.44
CA ILE A 10 -0.16 -7.14 -7.99
C ILE A 10 0.36 -5.74 -7.67
N GLY A 11 1.44 -5.32 -8.33
CA GLY A 11 2.03 -3.99 -8.18
C GLY A 11 1.07 -2.87 -8.55
N TRP A 12 0.39 -2.99 -9.69
CA TRP A 12 -0.60 -2.00 -10.14
C TRP A 12 -1.86 -1.97 -9.27
N ILE A 13 -2.35 -3.13 -8.82
CA ILE A 13 -3.42 -3.20 -7.83
C ILE A 13 -2.97 -2.51 -6.53
N GLY A 14 -1.74 -2.77 -6.08
CA GLY A 14 -1.19 -2.15 -4.88
C GLY A 14 -1.11 -0.62 -5.00
N THR A 15 -0.60 -0.11 -6.12
CA THR A 15 -0.58 1.32 -6.44
C THR A 15 -1.98 1.92 -6.41
N ALA A 16 -2.96 1.25 -7.05
CA ALA A 16 -4.34 1.72 -7.05
C ALA A 16 -4.93 1.78 -5.64
N MET A 17 -4.63 0.80 -4.77
CA MET A 17 -5.08 0.81 -3.38
C MET A 17 -4.46 1.93 -2.56
N VAL A 18 -3.16 2.19 -2.69
CA VAL A 18 -2.49 3.31 -2.00
C VAL A 18 -3.12 4.63 -2.42
N LEU A 19 -3.28 4.85 -3.73
CA LEU A 19 -3.88 6.08 -4.26
C LEU A 19 -5.37 6.21 -3.89
N ALA A 20 -6.13 5.12 -3.93
CA ALA A 20 -7.53 5.12 -3.53
C ALA A 20 -7.67 5.44 -2.04
N GLY A 21 -6.90 4.80 -1.16
CA GLY A 21 -6.95 5.08 0.27
C GLY A 21 -6.63 6.53 0.58
N TYR A 22 -5.54 7.06 0.02
CA TYR A 22 -5.16 8.46 0.19
C TYR A 22 -6.21 9.42 -0.39
N GLY A 23 -6.70 9.14 -1.61
CA GLY A 23 -7.68 9.97 -2.29
C GLY A 23 -9.03 10.00 -1.55
N LEU A 24 -9.56 8.83 -1.16
CA LEU A 24 -10.82 8.73 -0.42
C LEU A 24 -10.77 9.55 0.87
N TYR A 25 -9.66 9.47 1.61
CA TYR A 25 -9.48 10.25 2.84
C TYR A 25 -9.32 11.76 2.55
N THR A 26 -8.48 12.11 1.58
CA THR A 26 -8.19 13.51 1.22
C THR A 26 -9.44 14.25 0.72
N PHE A 27 -10.28 13.58 -0.06
CA PHE A 27 -11.54 14.16 -0.56
C PHE A 27 -12.68 14.11 0.45
N GLY A 28 -12.46 13.58 1.65
CA GLY A 28 -13.50 13.44 2.68
C GLY A 28 -14.61 12.45 2.32
N ILE A 29 -14.38 11.54 1.36
CA ILE A 29 -15.34 10.50 0.97
C ILE A 29 -15.47 9.47 2.09
N ILE A 30 -14.37 9.15 2.76
CA ILE A 30 -14.35 8.36 3.99
C ILE A 30 -14.03 9.27 5.18
N PRO A 31 -14.83 9.23 6.26
CA PRO A 31 -14.52 9.99 7.48
C PRO A 31 -13.43 9.32 8.32
N ASP A 32 -13.23 8.01 8.12
CA ASP A 32 -12.33 7.20 8.95
C ASP A 32 -10.96 7.01 8.27
N VAL A 33 -9.92 7.52 8.93
CA VAL A 33 -8.52 7.38 8.52
C VAL A 33 -8.05 5.92 8.57
N MET A 34 -8.75 5.02 9.28
CA MET A 34 -8.42 3.60 9.32
C MET A 34 -8.60 2.92 7.97
N VAL A 35 -9.60 3.31 7.18
CA VAL A 35 -9.78 2.78 5.82
C VAL A 35 -8.58 3.14 4.95
N TYR A 36 -8.03 4.34 5.10
CA TYR A 36 -6.75 4.71 4.47
C TYR A 36 -5.62 3.78 4.93
N HIS A 37 -5.45 3.55 6.23
CA HIS A 37 -4.36 2.71 6.74
C HIS A 37 -4.47 1.24 6.27
N TYR A 38 -5.68 0.66 6.23
CA TYR A 38 -5.86 -0.70 5.68
C TYR A 38 -5.49 -0.80 4.21
N LEU A 39 -5.99 0.14 3.38
CA LEU A 39 -5.69 0.17 1.95
C LEU A 39 -4.20 0.44 1.72
N ASN A 40 -3.60 1.32 2.51
CA ASN A 40 -2.18 1.66 2.41
C ASN A 40 -1.29 0.49 2.79
N LEU A 41 -1.64 -0.29 3.82
CA LEU A 41 -0.89 -1.48 4.22
C LEU A 41 -0.90 -2.54 3.10
N ILE A 42 -2.10 -2.91 2.62
CA ILE A 42 -2.24 -3.94 1.57
C ILE A 42 -1.60 -3.45 0.27
N GLY A 43 -1.84 -2.19 -0.09
CA GLY A 43 -1.31 -1.59 -1.30
C GLY A 43 0.22 -1.53 -1.30
N SER A 44 0.81 -1.10 -0.17
CA SER A 44 2.26 -1.03 0.00
C SER A 44 2.93 -2.39 -0.17
N VAL A 45 2.35 -3.47 0.36
CA VAL A 45 2.88 -4.84 0.18
C VAL A 45 2.95 -5.21 -1.31
N GLY A 46 1.90 -4.88 -2.08
CA GLY A 46 1.88 -5.12 -3.52
C GLY A 46 2.98 -4.36 -4.28
N VAL A 47 3.17 -3.08 -3.95
CA VAL A 47 4.22 -2.24 -4.54
C VAL A 47 5.61 -2.75 -4.14
N ILE A 48 5.84 -3.10 -2.88
CA ILE A 48 7.10 -3.69 -2.41
C ILE A 48 7.44 -4.97 -3.21
N ALA A 49 6.47 -5.84 -3.46
CA ALA A 49 6.69 -7.10 -4.17
C ALA A 49 7.20 -6.89 -5.61
N ILE A 50 6.55 -6.02 -6.39
CA ILE A 50 7.01 -5.73 -7.76
C ILE A 50 8.32 -4.94 -7.78
N SER A 51 8.48 -3.97 -6.88
CA SER A 51 9.65 -3.10 -6.84
C SER A 51 10.90 -3.86 -6.41
N SER A 52 10.77 -4.78 -5.45
CA SER A 52 11.86 -5.67 -5.04
C SER A 52 12.27 -6.60 -6.18
N TYR A 53 11.30 -7.14 -6.93
CA TYR A 53 11.57 -7.99 -8.10
C TYR A 53 12.31 -7.25 -9.21
N ARG A 54 12.05 -5.95 -9.38
CA ARG A 54 12.71 -5.08 -10.37
C ARG A 54 13.96 -4.37 -9.85
N HIS A 55 14.39 -4.64 -8.62
CA HIS A 55 15.48 -3.93 -7.94
C HIS A 55 15.31 -2.39 -7.92
N ALA A 56 14.07 -1.91 -7.91
CA ALA A 56 13.75 -0.51 -7.76
C ALA A 56 13.64 -0.16 -6.27
N TRP A 57 14.75 0.21 -5.64
CA TRP A 57 14.84 0.32 -4.18
C TRP A 57 14.09 1.52 -3.59
N GLN A 58 13.96 2.64 -4.34
CA GLN A 58 13.25 3.84 -3.86
C GLN A 58 11.80 3.53 -3.44
N PRO A 59 10.97 2.90 -4.30
CA PRO A 59 9.62 2.50 -3.90
C PRO A 59 9.60 1.41 -2.82
N VAL A 60 10.60 0.52 -2.74
CA VAL A 60 10.69 -0.47 -1.65
C VAL A 60 10.81 0.22 -0.30
N VAL A 61 11.70 1.20 -0.18
CA VAL A 61 11.93 1.92 1.09
C VAL A 61 10.67 2.69 1.49
N ILE A 62 10.12 3.51 0.61
CA ILE A 62 8.93 4.33 0.90
C ILE A 62 7.75 3.46 1.33
N ASN A 63 7.43 2.41 0.55
CA ASN A 63 6.28 1.55 0.86
C ASN A 63 6.51 0.70 2.11
N SER A 64 7.75 0.36 2.44
CA SER A 64 8.06 -0.33 3.72
C SER A 64 7.72 0.54 4.92
N PHE A 65 8.09 1.84 4.90
CA PHE A 65 7.72 2.77 5.96
C PHE A 65 6.21 3.05 5.98
N MET A 66 5.57 3.18 4.83
CA MET A 66 4.11 3.37 4.74
C MET A 66 3.35 2.17 5.32
N ALA A 67 3.76 0.94 4.98
CA ALA A 67 3.23 -0.28 5.58
C ALA A 67 3.47 -0.33 7.09
N PHE A 68 4.66 0.04 7.56
CA PHE A 68 4.99 0.10 8.98
C PHE A 68 4.08 1.08 9.74
N PHE A 69 3.94 2.32 9.27
CA PHE A 69 3.07 3.31 9.91
C PHE A 69 1.60 2.89 9.88
N ALA A 70 1.15 2.27 8.79
CA ALA A 70 -0.20 1.72 8.70
C ALA A 70 -0.44 0.59 9.72
N LEU A 71 0.53 -0.33 9.86
CA LEU A 71 0.46 -1.40 10.84
C LEU A 71 0.38 -0.85 12.27
N VAL A 72 1.22 0.13 12.61
CA VAL A 72 1.20 0.79 13.92
C VAL A 72 -0.15 1.46 14.18
N ALA A 73 -0.71 2.16 13.20
CA ALA A 73 -2.02 2.81 13.33
C ALA A 73 -3.16 1.80 13.56
N ILE A 74 -3.15 0.68 12.83
CA ILE A 74 -4.13 -0.40 12.96
C ILE A 74 -4.03 -1.08 14.33
N ILE A 75 -2.81 -1.40 14.80
CA ILE A 75 -2.64 -2.00 16.13
C ILE A 75 -3.14 -1.05 17.21
N ARG A 76 -2.82 0.25 17.10
CA ARG A 76 -3.24 1.26 18.07
C ARG A 76 -4.76 1.46 18.12
N SER A 77 -5.48 1.24 17.02
CA SER A 77 -6.94 1.39 17.01
C SER A 77 -7.71 0.21 17.61
N LEU A 78 -7.02 -0.92 17.85
CA LEU A 78 -7.57 -2.12 18.46
C LEU A 78 -7.32 -2.21 19.98
N LEU A 79 -6.49 -1.32 20.52
CA LEU A 79 -6.15 -1.21 21.95
C LEU A 79 -7.00 -0.14 22.64
#